data_AF-A0A7K2JW59-F1
#
_entry.id   AF-A0A7K2JW59-F1
#
_cell.length_a   1.000
_cell.length_b   1.000
_cell.length_c   1.000
_cell.angle_alpha   90.00
_cell.angle_beta   90.00
_cell.angle_gamma   90.00
#
_symmetry.space_group_name_H-M   'P 1'
#
loop_
_entity.id
_entity.type
_entity.pdbx_description
1 polymer ?
#
loop_
_entity_poly.entity_id
_entity_poly.type
_entity_poly.pdbx_seq_one_letter_code
_entity_poly.pdbx_strand_id
1 'polypeptide(L)'
;PGQERFWFLWDRLFSGTLGAVVLVDTRRMDDSWYAIDRLEHHRTPFVVAVNRFDDDTVRYSLDEIRQALALPAHVPMVDCDARVRQSGKDVLLTLVNHLHDMAIAQEATL
;
A
#
# COMPACT_ATOMS: atom_id res chain seq x y z
N PRO A 1 5.38 10.22 3.71
CA PRO A 1 5.77 11.62 4.04
C PRO A 1 5.31 12.59 2.92
N GLY A 2 4.27 13.38 3.20
CA GLY A 2 3.56 14.21 2.21
C GLY A 2 4.10 15.63 2.00
N GLN A 3 5.41 15.84 2.10
CA GLN A 3 6.03 17.08 1.64
C GLN A 3 7.16 16.74 0.68
N GLU A 4 7.21 17.44 -0.46
CA GLU A 4 8.24 17.29 -1.50
C GLU A 4 9.65 17.26 -0.90
N ARG A 5 9.93 18.00 0.18
CA ARG A 5 11.27 18.07 0.80
C ARG A 5 11.87 16.75 1.32
N PHE A 6 11.13 15.64 1.37
CA PHE A 6 11.67 14.33 1.77
C PHE A 6 11.89 13.36 0.59
N TRP A 7 11.86 13.83 -0.66
CA TRP A 7 12.07 13.00 -1.86
C TRP A 7 13.42 12.26 -1.87
N PHE A 8 14.45 12.84 -1.25
CA PHE A 8 15.81 12.29 -1.16
C PHE A 8 15.94 11.13 -0.16
N LEU A 9 14.95 10.95 0.73
CA LEU A 9 14.98 9.87 1.72
C LEU A 9 14.59 8.53 1.12
N TRP A 10 13.79 8.53 0.05
CA TRP A 10 13.21 7.32 -0.53
C TRP A 10 14.26 6.35 -1.06
N ASP A 11 15.30 6.81 -1.76
CA ASP A 11 16.36 5.91 -2.25
C ASP A 11 17.12 5.22 -1.10
N ARG A 12 17.21 5.87 0.06
CA ARG A 12 17.80 5.29 1.28
C ARG A 12 16.81 4.46 2.09
N LEU A 13 15.52 4.79 2.04
CA LEU A 13 14.46 4.03 2.70
C LEU A 13 14.21 2.71 1.99
N PHE A 14 14.33 2.65 0.67
CA PHE A 14 14.09 1.43 -0.10
C PHE A 14 15.25 0.44 -0.09
N SER A 15 16.46 0.92 0.21
CA SER A 15 17.62 0.02 0.31
C SER A 15 17.46 -0.95 1.49
N GLY A 16 17.26 -2.23 1.16
CA GLY A 16 17.10 -3.31 2.15
C GLY A 16 15.67 -3.53 2.66
N THR A 17 14.67 -2.79 2.17
CA THR A 17 13.26 -3.09 2.52
C THR A 17 12.73 -4.27 1.74
N LEU A 18 12.01 -5.16 2.42
CA LEU A 18 11.33 -6.29 1.78
C LEU A 18 10.04 -5.85 1.05
N GLY A 19 9.38 -4.80 1.53
CA GLY A 19 8.20 -4.23 0.90
C GLY A 19 7.67 -3.00 1.64
N ALA A 20 6.55 -2.45 1.16
CA ALA A 20 5.97 -1.22 1.66
C ALA A 20 4.45 -1.31 1.90
N VAL A 21 3.92 -0.41 2.73
CA VAL A 21 2.49 -0.16 2.88
C VAL A 21 2.20 1.24 2.34
N VAL A 22 1.25 1.33 1.41
CA VAL A 22 0.70 2.61 0.94
C VAL A 22 -0.61 2.85 1.69
N LEU A 23 -0.61 3.84 2.58
CA LEU A 23 -1.82 4.26 3.30
C LEU A 23 -2.57 5.30 2.46
N VAL A 24 -3.77 4.94 1.99
CA VAL A 24 -4.60 5.78 1.12
C VAL A 24 -5.73 6.40 1.92
N ASP A 25 -5.85 7.73 1.91
CA ASP A 25 -7.04 8.44 2.42
C ASP A 25 -7.98 8.71 1.23
N THR A 26 -9.20 8.21 1.27
CA THR A 26 -10.20 8.37 0.20
C THR A 26 -10.55 9.83 -0.08
N ARG A 27 -10.34 10.72 0.90
CA ARG A 27 -10.57 12.17 0.77
C ARG A 27 -9.44 12.88 0.01
N ARG A 28 -8.28 12.23 -0.10
CA ARG A 28 -7.04 12.76 -0.69
C ARG A 28 -6.30 11.66 -1.45
N MET A 29 -7.04 10.93 -2.28
CA MET A 29 -6.52 9.76 -2.99
C MET A 29 -5.34 10.13 -3.88
N ASP A 30 -5.34 11.34 -4.43
CA ASP A 30 -4.33 11.86 -5.34
C ASP A 30 -2.91 11.86 -4.77
N ASP A 31 -2.80 12.04 -3.45
CA ASP A 31 -1.50 12.02 -2.75
C ASP A 31 -0.83 10.63 -2.81
N SER A 32 -1.60 9.58 -3.13
CA SER A 32 -1.14 8.20 -3.14
C SER A 32 -0.58 7.74 -4.49
N TRP A 33 -0.99 8.36 -5.61
CA TRP A 33 -0.56 7.95 -6.95
C TRP A 33 0.96 7.97 -7.09
N TYR A 34 1.60 9.06 -6.65
CA TYR A 34 3.06 9.18 -6.74
C TYR A 34 3.79 8.07 -5.97
N ALA A 35 3.27 7.67 -4.81
CA ALA A 35 3.87 6.59 -4.02
C ALA A 35 3.74 5.24 -4.73
N ILE A 36 2.57 4.97 -5.32
CA ILE A 36 2.29 3.75 -6.07
C ILE A 36 3.19 3.67 -7.30
N ASP A 37 3.19 4.69 -8.16
CA ASP A 37 4.01 4.73 -9.38
C ASP A 37 5.49 4.48 -9.09
N ARG A 38 5.99 5.05 -7.99
CA ARG A 38 7.39 4.89 -7.61
C ARG A 38 7.70 3.47 -7.12
N LEU A 39 6.82 2.87 -6.33
CA LEU A 39 6.97 1.48 -5.88
C LEU A 39 6.94 0.51 -7.06
N GLU A 40 6.02 0.74 -8.00
CA GLU A 40 5.95 -0.03 -9.25
C GLU A 40 7.22 0.12 -10.08
N HIS A 41 7.71 1.35 -10.26
CA HIS A 41 8.94 1.61 -11.01
C HIS A 41 10.15 0.90 -10.41
N HIS A 42 10.28 0.87 -9.08
CA HIS A 42 11.36 0.18 -8.38
C HIS A 42 11.12 -1.33 -8.21
N ARG A 43 9.95 -1.84 -8.63
CA ARG A 43 9.50 -3.23 -8.38
C ARG A 43 9.53 -3.62 -6.90
N THR A 44 9.29 -2.65 -6.02
CA THR A 44 9.21 -2.90 -4.59
C THR A 44 7.85 -3.50 -4.28
N PRO A 45 7.75 -4.71 -3.68
CA PRO A 45 6.47 -5.28 -3.31
C PRO A 45 5.73 -4.38 -2.30
N PHE A 46 4.42 -4.25 -2.45
CA PHE A 46 3.64 -3.41 -1.55
C PHE A 46 2.20 -3.87 -1.39
N VAL A 47 1.55 -3.35 -0.36
CA VAL A 47 0.11 -3.48 -0.14
C VAL A 47 -0.52 -2.10 0.01
N VAL A 48 -1.79 -1.99 -0.32
CA VAL A 48 -2.57 -0.76 -0.14
C VAL A 48 -3.50 -0.90 1.05
N ALA A 49 -3.41 0.04 1.98
CA ALA A 49 -4.29 0.14 3.13
C ALA A 49 -5.21 1.36 2.95
N VAL A 50 -6.49 1.12 2.68
CA VAL A 50 -7.49 2.17 2.52
C VAL A 50 -7.92 2.63 3.90
N ASN A 51 -7.43 3.78 4.31
CA ASN A 51 -7.67 4.34 5.60
C ASN A 51 -9.04 5.02 5.67
N ARG A 52 -9.94 4.45 6.47
CA ARG A 52 -11.29 4.93 6.68
C ARG A 52 -11.51 5.30 8.14
N PHE A 53 -12.17 6.43 8.32
CA PHE A 53 -12.57 6.91 9.63
C PHE A 53 -14.09 6.83 9.77
N ASP A 54 -14.60 6.85 11.00
CA ASP A 54 -16.04 6.71 11.27
C ASP A 54 -16.89 7.83 10.66
N ASP A 55 -16.28 8.98 10.39
CA ASP A 55 -16.89 10.16 9.76
C ASP A 55 -16.85 10.13 8.22
N ASP A 56 -16.36 9.05 7.61
CA ASP A 56 -16.34 8.88 6.16
C ASP A 56 -17.76 8.62 5.63
N THR A 57 -18.38 9.68 5.10
CA THR A 57 -19.76 9.69 4.59
C THR A 57 -19.90 9.10 3.20
N VAL A 58 -18.80 8.99 2.43
CA VAL A 58 -18.79 8.45 1.05
C VAL A 58 -17.96 7.18 1.02
N ARG A 59 -18.63 6.03 1.07
CA ARG A 59 -17.97 4.73 1.06
C ARG A 59 -17.87 4.17 -0.35
N TYR A 60 -16.78 4.48 -1.03
CA TYR A 60 -16.37 3.74 -2.22
C TYR A 60 -15.98 2.31 -1.84
N SER A 61 -16.41 1.33 -2.62
CA SER A 61 -15.94 -0.05 -2.52
C SER A 61 -14.44 -0.16 -2.81
N LEU A 62 -13.81 -1.24 -2.36
CA LEU A 62 -12.41 -1.50 -2.71
C LEU A 62 -12.22 -1.65 -4.22
N ASP A 63 -13.19 -2.20 -4.95
CA ASP A 63 -13.07 -2.33 -6.40
C ASP A 63 -13.07 -0.98 -7.12
N GLU A 64 -13.92 -0.04 -6.69
CA GLU A 64 -13.93 1.33 -7.21
C GLU A 64 -12.61 2.05 -6.93
N ILE A 65 -12.07 1.91 -5.72
CA ILE A 65 -10.78 2.51 -5.35
C ILE A 65 -9.64 1.89 -6.14
N ARG A 66 -9.65 0.56 -6.34
CA ARG A 66 -8.65 -0.16 -7.14
C ARG A 66 -8.63 0.38 -8.56
N GLN A 67 -9.81 0.53 -9.16
CA GLN A 67 -9.95 1.07 -10.50
C GLN A 67 -9.44 2.52 -10.58
N ALA A 68 -9.79 3.36 -9.60
CA ALA A 68 -9.36 4.76 -9.57
C ALA A 68 -7.84 4.92 -9.38
N LEU A 69 -7.21 4.00 -8.64
CA LEU A 69 -5.76 3.94 -8.46
C LEU A 69 -5.02 3.23 -9.62
N ALA A 70 -5.75 2.71 -10.61
CA ALA A 70 -5.21 1.85 -11.67
C ALA A 70 -4.39 0.66 -11.13
N LEU A 71 -4.77 0.16 -9.95
CA LEU A 71 -3.94 -0.75 -9.17
C LEU A 71 -4.06 -2.20 -9.68
N PRO A 72 -2.94 -2.89 -10.00
CA PRO A 72 -2.97 -4.27 -10.47
C PRO A 72 -3.65 -5.23 -9.49
N ALA A 73 -4.36 -6.24 -10.01
CA ALA A 73 -5.13 -7.19 -9.20
C ALA A 73 -4.27 -7.99 -8.18
N HIS A 74 -2.98 -8.17 -8.47
CA HIS A 74 -2.06 -8.89 -7.58
C HIS A 74 -1.65 -8.09 -6.35
N VAL A 75 -1.84 -6.76 -6.34
CA VAL A 75 -1.54 -5.92 -5.18
C VAL A 75 -2.67 -6.04 -4.16
N PRO A 76 -2.41 -6.59 -2.96
CA PRO A 76 -3.42 -6.69 -1.91
C PRO A 76 -3.89 -5.32 -1.48
N MET A 77 -5.20 -5.20 -1.27
CA MET A 77 -5.81 -3.99 -0.78
C MET A 77 -6.80 -4.31 0.33
N VAL A 78 -6.66 -3.63 1.46
CA VAL A 78 -7.46 -3.87 2.67
C VAL A 78 -7.95 -2.56 3.26
N ASP A 79 -9.12 -2.58 3.87
CA ASP A 79 -9.59 -1.45 4.69
C ASP A 79 -8.82 -1.39 6.00
N CYS A 80 -8.55 -0.18 6.48
CA CYS A 80 -7.95 0.03 7.79
C CYS A 80 -8.46 1.30 8.48
N ASP A 81 -8.35 1.36 9.80
CA ASP A 81 -8.33 2.62 10.56
C ASP A 81 -6.97 2.71 11.26
N ALA A 82 -6.12 3.61 10.79
CA ALA A 82 -4.76 3.79 11.31
C ALA A 82 -4.72 4.22 12.79
N ARG A 83 -5.84 4.70 13.37
CA ARG A 83 -5.97 5.01 14.80
C ARG A 83 -6.13 3.74 15.65
N VAL A 84 -6.56 2.65 15.04
CA VAL A 84 -6.84 1.37 15.70
C VAL A 84 -5.63 0.45 15.56
N ARG A 85 -4.98 0.16 16.69
CA ARG A 85 -3.78 -0.70 16.74
C ARG A 85 -3.98 -2.05 16.05
N GLN A 86 -5.12 -2.70 16.27
CA GLN A 86 -5.40 -4.01 15.66
C GLN A 86 -5.50 -3.90 14.13
N SER A 87 -6.14 -2.85 13.62
CA SER A 87 -6.23 -2.62 12.19
C SER A 87 -4.86 -2.42 11.54
N GLY A 88 -3.98 -1.62 12.16
CA GLY A 88 -2.60 -1.47 11.68
C GLY A 88 -1.80 -2.78 11.70
N LYS A 89 -2.02 -3.64 12.70
CA LYS A 89 -1.41 -4.99 12.74
C LYS A 89 -1.91 -5.85 11.58
N ASP A 90 -3.19 -5.80 11.24
CA ASP A 90 -3.77 -6.60 10.16
C ASP A 90 -3.24 -6.17 8.78
N VAL A 91 -2.98 -4.87 8.60
CA VAL A 91 -2.26 -4.34 7.42
C VAL A 91 -0.84 -4.90 7.31
N LEU A 92 -0.09 -4.90 8.42
CA LEU A 92 1.27 -5.46 8.43
C LEU A 92 1.28 -6.97 8.16
N LEU A 93 0.31 -7.71 8.72
CA LEU A 93 0.14 -9.13 8.41
C LEU A 93 -0.15 -9.35 6.93
N THR A 94 -0.98 -8.51 6.32
CA THR A 94 -1.26 -8.56 4.88
C THR A 94 0.02 -8.39 4.06
N LEU A 95 0.88 -7.43 4.43
CA LEU A 95 2.18 -7.24 3.78
C LEU A 95 3.07 -8.48 3.93
N VAL A 96 3.21 -9.01 5.14
CA VAL A 96 4.08 -10.18 5.37
C VAL A 96 3.60 -11.40 4.59
N ASN A 97 2.29 -11.66 4.57
CA ASN A 97 1.72 -12.75 3.80
C ASN A 97 1.95 -12.56 2.29
N HIS A 98 1.77 -11.35 1.78
CA HIS A 98 2.02 -11.04 0.38
C HIS A 98 3.49 -11.32 -0.02
N LEU A 99 4.43 -10.88 0.81
CA LEU A 99 5.85 -11.12 0.61
C LEU A 99 6.20 -12.61 0.66
N HIS A 100 5.60 -13.33 1.60
CA HIS A 100 5.77 -14.77 1.73
C HIS A 100 5.27 -15.50 0.49
N ASP A 101 4.05 -15.18 0.02
CA ASP A 101 3.45 -15.83 -1.16
C ASP A 101 4.26 -15.56 -2.43
N MET A 102 4.79 -14.34 -2.58
CA MET A 102 5.70 -14.00 -3.67
C MET A 102 7.00 -14.81 -3.62
N ALA A 103 7.61 -14.95 -2.43
CA ALA A 103 8.84 -15.71 -2.27
C ALA A 103 8.65 -17.19 -2.61
N ILE A 104 7.55 -17.80 -2.15
CA ILE A 104 7.20 -19.18 -2.46
C ILE A 104 6.94 -19.38 -3.96
N ALA A 105 6.23 -18.46 -4.61
CA ALA A 105 5.99 -18.52 -6.05
C ALA A 105 7.30 -18.44 -6.85
N GLN A 106 8.26 -17.65 -6.37
CA GLN A 106 9.57 -17.51 -6.99
C GLN A 106 10.42 -18.79 -6.86
N GLU A 107 10.40 -19.45 -5.70
CA GLU A 107 11.05 -20.74 -5.49
C GLU A 107 10.45 -21.86 -6.35
N ALA A 108 9.13 -21.89 -6.53
CA ALA A 108 8.47 -22.90 -7.35
C ALA A 108 8.74 -22.76 -8.87
N THR A 109 9.26 -21.61 -9.30
CA THR A 109 9.58 -21.32 -10.70
C THR A 109 11.06 -21.63 -11.04
N LEU A 110 11.89 -21.95 -10.03
CA LEU A 110 13.30 -22.36 -10.18
C LEU A 110 13.43 -23.88 -10.30
#